data_AF-A0A849Z8Q9-F1
#
_entry.id   AF-A0A849Z8Q9-F1
#
_cell.length_a   1.000
_cell.length_b   1.000
_cell.length_c   1.000
_cell.angle_alpha   90.00
_cell.angle_beta   90.00
_cell.angle_gamma   90.00
#
_symmetry.space_group_name_H-M   'P 1'
#
loop_
_entity.id
_entity.type
_entity.pdbx_description
1 polymer ?
#
loop_
_entity_poly.entity_id
_entity_poly.type
_entity_poly.pdbx_seq_one_letter_code
_entity_poly.pdbx_strand_id
1 'polypeptide(L)'
;MLKRSTFATLLVGCSLIVGCSDDSAEEATGGGPAGSGGETGIGGAGPTSAGSYSTVGTGDTSGTGASGGGAPECTPEGTFDGKPLEGEAGAWTWVDVPDALCRDGSPTGFGVRLNPDSDRLFIYFEGGGACFNSMSCGVNPSSYGELNFSGFANGGGQGGIFDADNEANPLRDWNVVYIPYCTGDVHAGDATDVDVPGFNAPQGQSFVGYRNVGLYLKRIVPTFPDVSKVLVTGSSAGGFGATYNFDRIAQA
;
A
#
# COMPACT_ATOMS: atom_id res chain seq x y z
N MET A 1 4.30 36.79 -14.22
CA MET A 1 4.89 36.56 -12.88
C MET A 1 4.54 35.14 -12.45
N LEU A 2 5.43 34.17 -12.64
CA LEU A 2 5.22 32.79 -12.22
C LEU A 2 5.67 32.62 -10.77
N LYS A 3 4.75 32.28 -9.87
CA LYS A 3 5.09 31.86 -8.49
C LYS A 3 5.50 30.39 -8.54
N ARG A 4 6.72 30.11 -8.10
CA ARG A 4 7.22 28.75 -7.81
C ARG A 4 6.47 28.20 -6.60
N SER A 5 5.82 27.04 -6.75
CA SER A 5 5.27 26.28 -5.62
C SER A 5 6.40 25.52 -4.91
N THR A 6 6.42 25.65 -3.59
CA THR A 6 7.36 24.99 -2.68
C THR A 6 6.99 23.51 -2.55
N PHE A 7 7.94 22.62 -2.86
CA PHE A 7 7.85 21.20 -2.55
C PHE A 7 8.16 20.97 -1.07
N ALA A 8 7.30 20.24 -0.36
CA ALA A 8 7.59 19.70 0.96
C ALA A 8 7.72 18.17 0.85
N THR A 9 8.95 17.67 0.93
CA THR A 9 9.24 16.24 1.08
C THR A 9 8.98 15.86 2.54
N LEU A 10 7.97 15.02 2.79
CA LEU A 10 7.76 14.42 4.10
C LEU A 10 8.68 13.20 4.25
N LEU A 11 9.64 13.28 5.17
CA LEU A 11 10.51 12.18 5.56
C LEU A 11 9.68 11.05 6.21
N VAL A 12 9.79 9.84 5.67
CA VAL A 12 9.29 8.62 6.31
C VAL A 12 10.17 8.33 7.52
N GLY A 13 9.66 8.67 8.72
CA GLY A 13 10.27 8.31 9.99
C GLY A 13 10.00 6.85 10.33
N CYS A 14 10.96 5.97 10.07
CA CYS A 14 11.00 4.64 10.67
C CYS A 14 11.33 4.80 12.17
N SER A 15 10.32 4.76 13.03
CA SER A 15 10.54 4.79 14.49
C SER A 15 10.87 3.38 14.98
N LEU A 16 12.15 3.02 14.92
CA LEU A 16 12.72 2.03 15.83
C LEU A 16 13.13 2.78 17.10
N ILE A 17 12.32 2.67 18.15
CA ILE A 17 12.69 3.19 19.47
C ILE A 17 13.69 2.21 20.09
N VAL A 18 14.99 2.48 19.90
CA VAL A 18 16.05 2.05 20.82
C VAL A 18 16.24 3.19 21.81
N GLY A 19 15.68 3.05 23.01
CA GLY A 19 15.93 3.98 24.10
C GLY A 19 17.23 3.60 24.83
N CYS A 20 18.17 4.53 24.90
CA CYS A 20 19.28 4.53 25.86
C CYS A 20 19.33 5.88 26.56
N SER A 21 19.55 5.80 27.87
CA SER A 21 19.97 6.86 28.81
C SER A 21 18.91 7.89 29.18
N ASP A 22 18.79 8.35 30.43
CA ASP A 22 19.40 8.03 31.73
C ASP A 22 18.35 8.53 32.74
N ASP A 23 18.05 7.79 33.81
CA ASP A 23 17.42 8.42 34.97
C ASP A 23 18.04 7.94 36.27
N SER A 24 18.36 8.92 37.10
CA SER A 24 19.01 8.75 38.38
C SER A 24 17.98 8.35 39.44
N ALA A 25 18.45 7.49 40.33
CA ALA A 25 17.84 6.96 41.55
C ALA A 25 16.69 7.75 42.19
N GLU A 26 15.62 7.05 42.55
CA GLU A 26 15.20 6.90 43.95
C GLU A 26 14.34 5.64 44.18
N GLU A 27 14.44 5.10 45.39
CA GLU A 27 14.18 3.72 45.80
C GLU A 27 12.70 3.27 45.86
N ALA A 28 12.48 1.98 45.55
CA ALA A 28 11.52 1.17 46.30
C ALA A 28 11.96 -0.31 46.37
N THR A 29 12.08 -0.75 47.61
CA THR A 29 12.47 -2.04 48.19
C THR A 29 11.89 -3.33 47.58
N GLY A 30 12.75 -4.33 47.36
CA GLY A 30 12.57 -5.67 47.96
C GLY A 30 12.17 -6.86 47.06
N GLY A 31 13.12 -7.78 46.83
CA GLY A 31 12.88 -9.23 46.80
C GLY A 31 13.11 -9.98 45.48
N GLY A 32 14.32 -10.54 45.29
CA GLY A 32 14.54 -11.74 44.45
C GLY A 32 14.77 -12.99 45.34
N PRO A 33 15.10 -14.19 44.80
CA PRO A 33 15.53 -14.47 43.43
C PRO A 33 14.98 -15.78 42.79
N ALA A 34 15.40 -16.02 41.53
CA ALA A 34 15.87 -17.29 40.94
C ALA A 34 15.18 -17.71 39.63
N GLY A 35 15.94 -17.65 38.53
CA GLY A 35 15.63 -18.27 37.23
C GLY A 35 16.91 -18.40 36.39
N SER A 36 17.43 -19.62 36.31
CA SER A 36 18.59 -20.09 35.52
C SER A 36 18.39 -19.87 34.02
N GLY A 37 19.37 -19.35 33.26
CA GLY A 37 20.40 -20.13 32.54
C GLY A 37 19.96 -20.41 31.09
N GLY A 38 20.74 -20.23 30.01
CA GLY A 38 22.08 -19.72 29.81
C GLY A 38 22.30 -19.51 28.30
N GLU A 39 23.16 -18.57 27.95
CA GLU A 39 23.70 -18.38 26.59
C GLU A 39 24.82 -19.37 26.30
N THR A 40 25.00 -19.72 25.01
CA THR A 40 26.23 -20.08 24.26
C THR A 40 25.78 -20.83 22.99
N GLY A 41 26.29 -20.65 21.77
CA GLY A 41 27.36 -19.85 21.21
C GLY A 41 27.79 -20.45 19.85
N ILE A 42 28.19 -19.56 18.92
CA ILE A 42 29.29 -19.63 17.93
C ILE A 42 29.41 -20.69 16.79
N GLY A 43 29.75 -20.15 15.60
CA GLY A 43 30.66 -20.71 14.57
C GLY A 43 29.94 -21.16 13.28
N GLY A 44 30.39 -20.92 12.04
CA GLY A 44 31.67 -20.52 11.46
C GLY A 44 31.70 -21.01 9.99
N ALA A 45 32.45 -20.36 9.11
CA ALA A 45 32.28 -20.33 7.64
C ALA A 45 32.91 -21.47 6.79
N GLY A 46 32.42 -21.61 5.54
CA GLY A 46 33.13 -22.01 4.30
C GLY A 46 33.01 -23.49 3.83
N PRO A 47 33.24 -23.83 2.52
CA PRO A 47 33.90 -23.05 1.46
C PRO A 47 33.16 -22.95 0.08
N THR A 48 33.86 -22.32 -0.85
CA THR A 48 33.62 -21.82 -2.22
C THR A 48 33.16 -22.78 -3.32
N SER A 49 32.47 -22.24 -4.34
CA SER A 49 32.71 -22.56 -5.76
C SER A 49 32.42 -21.35 -6.65
N ALA A 50 33.44 -20.95 -7.43
CA ALA A 50 33.45 -19.82 -8.35
C ALA A 50 32.76 -20.16 -9.67
N GLY A 51 31.99 -19.20 -10.21
CA GLY A 51 31.48 -19.17 -11.57
C GLY A 51 31.71 -17.77 -12.16
N SER A 52 32.56 -17.72 -13.16
CA SER A 52 33.10 -16.55 -13.84
C SER A 52 32.05 -15.63 -14.51
N TYR A 53 32.13 -14.32 -14.23
CA TYR A 53 31.65 -13.30 -15.17
C TYR A 53 32.84 -12.51 -15.72
N SER A 54 32.88 -12.44 -17.05
CA SER A 54 33.90 -11.77 -17.85
C SER A 54 33.91 -10.27 -17.60
N THR A 55 35.08 -9.72 -17.27
CA THR A 55 35.35 -8.29 -17.29
C THR A 55 35.51 -7.82 -18.73
N VAL A 56 34.55 -7.04 -19.23
CA VAL A 56 34.77 -6.18 -20.41
C VAL A 56 35.07 -4.77 -19.90
N GLY A 57 36.19 -4.25 -20.39
CA GLY A 57 36.97 -3.19 -19.76
C GLY A 57 36.43 -1.78 -19.89
N THR A 58 36.93 -0.96 -18.98
CA THR A 58 36.86 0.49 -18.94
C THR A 58 37.50 1.08 -20.19
N GLY A 59 36.67 1.54 -21.12
CA GLY A 59 37.06 2.40 -22.23
C GLY A 59 36.65 3.83 -21.91
N ASP A 60 37.62 4.64 -21.51
CA ASP A 60 37.47 6.07 -21.28
C ASP A 60 37.33 6.77 -22.64
N THR A 61 36.14 7.29 -22.94
CA THR A 61 35.94 8.29 -23.99
C THR A 61 35.06 9.40 -23.47
N SER A 62 35.72 10.52 -23.18
CA SER A 62 35.17 11.86 -23.06
C SER A 62 34.17 12.14 -24.20
N GLY A 63 32.88 12.15 -23.86
CA GLY A 63 31.77 12.46 -24.74
C GLY A 63 30.78 13.40 -24.05
N THR A 64 30.58 14.54 -24.67
CA THR A 64 29.76 15.69 -24.27
C THR A 64 28.31 15.37 -23.86
N GLY A 65 27.89 15.92 -22.71
CA GLY A 65 26.55 16.43 -22.42
C GLY A 65 25.34 15.57 -22.79
N ALA A 66 24.88 14.73 -21.84
CA ALA A 66 23.49 14.28 -21.81
C ALA A 66 22.74 15.03 -20.70
N SER A 67 22.26 16.23 -21.05
CA SER A 67 21.15 16.85 -20.32
C SER A 67 19.87 16.16 -20.76
N GLY A 68 19.16 15.50 -19.84
CA GLY A 68 17.80 15.00 -20.10
C GLY A 68 17.54 13.60 -19.58
N GLY A 69 17.71 13.37 -18.27
CA GLY A 69 16.98 12.32 -17.59
C GLY A 69 15.59 12.85 -17.26
N GLY A 70 14.66 12.82 -18.23
CA GLY A 70 13.24 12.94 -17.89
C GLY A 70 12.90 11.81 -16.92
N ALA A 71 12.10 12.11 -15.89
CA ALA A 71 11.46 11.05 -15.11
C ALA A 71 10.78 10.09 -16.10
N PRO A 72 10.71 8.77 -15.83
CA PRO A 72 9.93 7.88 -16.66
C PRO A 72 8.53 8.48 -16.81
N GLU A 73 8.16 8.85 -18.04
CA GLU A 73 6.78 9.22 -18.32
C GLU A 73 5.99 7.92 -18.22
N CYS A 74 5.30 7.74 -17.10
CA CYS A 74 4.35 6.65 -17.00
C CYS A 74 3.27 6.98 -18.03
N THR A 75 3.12 6.10 -19.02
CA THR A 75 2.09 6.27 -20.04
C THR A 75 0.76 6.42 -19.33
N PRO A 76 -0.05 7.46 -19.63
CA PRO A 76 -1.35 7.61 -19.00
C PRO A 76 -2.12 6.31 -19.14
N GLU A 77 -2.70 5.87 -18.05
CA GLU A 77 -3.75 4.87 -18.13
C GLU A 77 -4.78 5.33 -19.15
N GLY A 78 -5.43 4.38 -19.83
CA GLY A 78 -6.46 4.71 -20.81
C GLY A 78 -7.51 5.68 -20.24
N THR A 79 -8.42 6.15 -21.09
CA THR A 79 -9.40 7.17 -20.72
C THR A 79 -10.10 6.92 -19.37
N PHE A 80 -10.12 7.94 -18.51
CA PHE A 80 -10.87 7.94 -17.25
C PHE A 80 -12.33 8.35 -17.48
N ASP A 81 -13.06 7.51 -18.21
CA ASP A 81 -14.42 7.78 -18.72
C ASP A 81 -15.50 6.95 -18.03
N GLY A 82 -15.19 6.33 -16.89
CA GLY A 82 -16.15 5.56 -16.12
C GLY A 82 -17.26 6.44 -15.54
N LYS A 83 -18.44 5.84 -15.32
CA LYS A 83 -19.58 6.53 -14.69
C LYS A 83 -19.16 7.06 -13.30
N PRO A 84 -19.38 8.35 -12.97
CA PRO A 84 -19.15 8.86 -11.64
C PRO A 84 -19.84 8.01 -10.55
N LEU A 85 -19.25 7.98 -9.36
CA LEU A 85 -19.78 7.24 -8.22
C LEU A 85 -21.05 7.91 -7.70
N GLU A 86 -21.97 7.08 -7.22
CA GLU A 86 -23.23 7.50 -6.60
C GLU A 86 -23.30 6.88 -5.20
N GLY A 87 -23.83 7.62 -4.22
CA GLY A 87 -23.94 7.16 -2.84
C GLY A 87 -24.53 8.23 -1.94
N GLU A 88 -25.01 7.83 -0.76
CA GLU A 88 -25.46 8.77 0.27
C GLU A 88 -24.26 9.49 0.88
N ALA A 89 -24.36 10.80 1.04
CA ALA A 89 -23.30 11.61 1.65
C ALA A 89 -23.02 11.13 3.08
N GLY A 90 -21.74 10.94 3.42
CA GLY A 90 -21.31 10.45 4.73
C GLY A 90 -21.49 8.95 4.96
N ALA A 91 -22.15 8.22 4.06
CA ALA A 91 -22.33 6.77 4.17
C ALA A 91 -21.27 5.99 3.39
N TRP A 92 -20.85 4.86 3.94
CA TRP A 92 -20.02 3.89 3.21
C TRP A 92 -20.84 3.19 2.13
N THR A 93 -20.34 3.19 0.90
CA THR A 93 -20.94 2.53 -0.27
C THR A 93 -19.92 1.61 -0.92
N TRP A 94 -20.32 0.37 -1.24
CA TRP A 94 -19.51 -0.55 -2.03
C TRP A 94 -19.68 -0.26 -3.52
N VAL A 95 -18.58 -0.33 -4.28
CA VAL A 95 -18.57 -0.12 -5.73
C VAL A 95 -17.97 -1.36 -6.39
N ASP A 96 -18.81 -2.15 -7.05
CA ASP A 96 -18.35 -3.27 -7.85
C ASP A 96 -17.59 -2.82 -9.09
N VAL A 97 -16.47 -3.50 -9.36
CA VAL A 97 -15.69 -3.34 -10.58
C VAL A 97 -15.45 -4.74 -11.13
N PRO A 98 -16.38 -5.29 -11.94
CA PRO A 98 -16.36 -6.70 -12.36
C PRO A 98 -15.06 -7.17 -13.03
N ASP A 99 -14.32 -6.25 -13.65
CA ASP A 99 -13.03 -6.53 -14.31
C ASP A 99 -11.84 -6.55 -13.34
N ALA A 100 -12.02 -6.05 -12.10
CA ALA A 100 -11.02 -6.13 -11.05
C ALA A 100 -11.13 -7.48 -10.34
N LEU A 101 -10.00 -8.15 -10.12
CA LEU A 101 -9.98 -9.54 -9.65
C LEU A 101 -9.21 -9.70 -8.35
N CYS A 102 -9.70 -10.60 -7.50
CA CYS A 102 -8.92 -11.12 -6.38
C CYS A 102 -8.03 -12.29 -6.80
N ARG A 103 -7.20 -12.77 -5.88
CA ARG A 103 -6.22 -13.82 -6.16
C ARG A 103 -6.83 -15.15 -6.59
N ASP A 104 -8.03 -15.48 -6.10
CA ASP A 104 -8.78 -16.66 -6.54
C ASP A 104 -9.57 -16.46 -7.85
N GLY A 105 -9.45 -15.28 -8.48
CA GLY A 105 -10.13 -14.94 -9.73
C GLY A 105 -11.55 -14.41 -9.54
N SER A 106 -12.07 -14.29 -8.32
CA SER A 106 -13.38 -13.66 -8.10
C SER A 106 -13.34 -12.16 -8.41
N PRO A 107 -14.42 -11.56 -8.94
CA PRO A 107 -14.50 -10.11 -9.11
C PRO A 107 -14.47 -9.41 -7.75
N THR A 108 -14.01 -8.15 -7.74
CA THR A 108 -13.96 -7.31 -6.55
C THR A 108 -14.32 -5.85 -6.86
N GLY A 109 -14.00 -4.94 -5.96
CA GLY A 109 -14.41 -3.55 -6.01
C GLY A 109 -13.68 -2.72 -4.97
N PHE A 110 -14.24 -1.58 -4.62
CA PHE A 110 -13.71 -0.69 -3.61
C PHE A 110 -14.83 0.00 -2.83
N GLY A 111 -14.49 0.54 -1.66
CA GLY A 111 -15.40 1.32 -0.84
C GLY A 111 -15.26 2.80 -1.09
N VAL A 112 -16.36 3.54 -0.97
CA VAL A 112 -16.35 5.01 -1.01
C VAL A 112 -17.22 5.58 0.11
N ARG A 113 -16.81 6.73 0.66
CA ARG A 113 -17.65 7.59 1.50
C ARG A 113 -17.55 9.01 0.97
N LEU A 114 -18.66 9.51 0.43
CA LEU A 114 -18.72 10.78 -0.28
C LEU A 114 -19.02 11.93 0.69
N ASN A 115 -18.35 13.07 0.50
CA ASN A 115 -18.70 14.33 1.12
C ASN A 115 -18.80 15.42 0.01
N PRO A 116 -20.01 15.76 -0.44
CA PRO A 116 -20.21 16.71 -1.55
C PRO A 116 -19.75 18.14 -1.21
N ASP A 117 -19.58 18.47 0.07
CA ASP A 117 -19.09 19.78 0.52
C ASP A 117 -17.55 19.85 0.58
N SER A 118 -16.85 18.76 0.23
CA SER A 118 -15.39 18.65 0.31
C SER A 118 -14.74 18.53 -1.05
N ASP A 119 -13.70 19.35 -1.27
CA ASP A 119 -12.82 19.31 -2.44
C ASP A 119 -11.55 18.47 -2.19
N ARG A 120 -11.55 17.64 -1.14
CA ARG A 120 -10.38 16.83 -0.75
C ARG A 120 -10.70 15.35 -0.77
N LEU A 121 -9.71 14.56 -1.17
CA LEU A 121 -9.83 13.12 -1.33
C LEU A 121 -8.73 12.39 -0.56
N PHE A 122 -9.13 11.39 0.21
CA PHE A 122 -8.25 10.47 0.91
C PHE A 122 -8.45 9.06 0.34
N ILE A 123 -7.41 8.52 -0.29
CA ILE A 123 -7.35 7.15 -0.81
C ILE A 123 -6.55 6.30 0.17
N TYR A 124 -7.20 5.28 0.72
CA TYR A 124 -6.60 4.34 1.66
C TYR A 124 -6.47 2.95 1.06
N PHE A 125 -5.28 2.37 1.16
CA PHE A 125 -5.01 0.98 0.80
C PHE A 125 -5.03 0.08 2.04
N GLU A 126 -5.85 -0.97 2.00
CA GLU A 126 -5.88 -2.00 3.03
C GLU A 126 -4.56 -2.80 3.08
N GLY A 127 -4.18 -3.21 4.29
CA GLY A 127 -3.08 -4.14 4.53
C GLY A 127 -3.53 -5.61 4.52
N GLY A 128 -2.62 -6.53 4.84
CA GLY A 128 -2.99 -7.96 4.96
C GLY A 128 -1.91 -8.94 4.55
N GLY A 129 -0.62 -8.62 4.80
CA GLY A 129 0.50 -9.48 4.45
C GLY A 129 0.76 -9.60 2.95
N ALA A 130 1.36 -10.71 2.52
CA ALA A 130 1.65 -11.02 1.12
C ALA A 130 1.65 -12.55 0.90
N CYS A 131 1.36 -12.98 -0.32
CA CYS A 131 1.29 -14.38 -0.73
C CYS A 131 2.47 -14.73 -1.65
N PHE A 132 3.44 -15.47 -1.11
CA PHE A 132 4.65 -15.91 -1.84
C PHE A 132 5.10 -17.32 -1.44
N ASN A 133 4.38 -17.98 -0.52
CA ASN A 133 4.51 -19.39 -0.19
C ASN A 133 3.18 -19.91 0.42
N SER A 134 3.04 -21.22 0.59
CA SER A 134 1.81 -21.84 1.13
C SER A 134 1.31 -21.21 2.44
N MET A 135 2.20 -20.95 3.40
CA MET A 135 1.83 -20.36 4.70
C MET A 135 1.35 -18.92 4.55
N SER A 136 2.09 -18.09 3.84
CA SER A 136 1.76 -16.67 3.70
C SER A 136 0.49 -16.45 2.88
N CYS A 137 0.25 -17.32 1.89
CA CYS A 137 -0.99 -17.34 1.12
C CYS A 137 -2.20 -17.88 1.91
N GLY A 138 -1.98 -18.63 2.98
CA GLY A 138 -3.05 -19.13 3.86
C GLY A 138 -3.60 -18.09 4.82
N VAL A 139 -2.81 -17.05 5.14
CA VAL A 139 -3.25 -15.94 6.02
C VAL A 139 -3.71 -14.71 5.25
N ASN A 140 -3.23 -14.52 4.01
CA ASN A 140 -3.71 -13.46 3.14
C ASN A 140 -5.04 -13.87 2.48
N PRO A 141 -6.11 -13.06 2.59
CA PRO A 141 -7.40 -13.39 1.98
C PRO A 141 -7.27 -13.52 0.46
N SER A 142 -7.86 -14.58 -0.11
CA SER A 142 -7.83 -14.81 -1.56
C SER A 142 -8.96 -14.11 -2.31
N SER A 143 -9.99 -13.65 -1.60
CA SER A 143 -11.16 -12.92 -2.11
C SER A 143 -11.61 -11.83 -1.15
N TYR A 144 -12.26 -10.81 -1.70
CA TYR A 144 -12.88 -9.72 -0.96
C TYR A 144 -14.01 -9.13 -1.79
N GLY A 145 -15.20 -9.02 -1.21
CA GLY A 145 -16.37 -8.40 -1.85
C GLY A 145 -17.23 -7.60 -0.87
N GLU A 146 -18.47 -7.29 -1.27
CA GLU A 146 -19.40 -6.45 -0.52
C GLU A 146 -19.65 -6.92 0.92
N LEU A 147 -19.70 -8.23 1.17
CA LEU A 147 -19.88 -8.76 2.53
C LEU A 147 -18.66 -8.47 3.43
N ASN A 148 -17.44 -8.61 2.89
CA ASN A 148 -16.22 -8.24 3.61
C ASN A 148 -16.19 -6.74 3.88
N PHE A 149 -16.54 -5.95 2.85
CA PHE A 149 -16.63 -4.50 2.96
C PHE A 149 -17.66 -4.07 4.01
N SER A 150 -18.82 -4.71 4.08
CA SER A 150 -19.85 -4.43 5.09
C SER A 150 -19.32 -4.66 6.50
N GLY A 151 -18.46 -5.68 6.71
CA GLY A 151 -17.77 -5.91 7.96
C GLY A 151 -16.78 -4.78 8.31
N PHE A 152 -16.00 -4.32 7.33
CA PHE A 152 -15.14 -3.14 7.49
C PHE A 152 -15.96 -1.89 7.81
N ALA A 153 -16.98 -1.58 7.01
CA ALA A 153 -17.80 -0.39 7.12
C ALA A 153 -18.52 -0.29 8.47
N ASN A 154 -18.94 -1.42 9.07
CA ASN A 154 -19.57 -1.45 10.39
C ASN A 154 -18.57 -1.57 11.56
N GLY A 155 -17.28 -1.71 11.27
CA GLY A 155 -16.21 -1.88 12.25
C GLY A 155 -15.09 -0.87 12.04
N GLY A 156 -14.00 -1.30 11.41
CA GLY A 156 -12.80 -0.47 11.20
C GLY A 156 -13.06 0.84 10.46
N GLY A 157 -14.05 0.88 9.57
CA GLY A 157 -14.47 2.07 8.83
C GLY A 157 -15.19 3.14 9.66
N GLN A 158 -15.45 2.89 10.94
CA GLN A 158 -16.03 3.85 11.88
C GLN A 158 -14.99 4.44 12.85
N GLY A 159 -13.74 3.98 12.81
CA GLY A 159 -12.72 4.32 13.80
C GLY A 159 -11.44 4.92 13.23
N GLY A 160 -10.62 5.49 14.10
CA GLY A 160 -9.30 6.00 13.77
C GLY A 160 -9.33 7.07 12.69
N ILE A 161 -8.56 6.87 11.61
CA ILE A 161 -8.50 7.82 10.48
C ILE A 161 -9.83 7.92 9.71
N PHE A 162 -10.74 6.96 9.88
CA PHE A 162 -12.07 6.95 9.27
C PHE A 162 -13.17 7.50 10.19
N ASP A 163 -12.87 7.85 11.43
CA ASP A 163 -13.85 8.42 12.36
C ASP A 163 -14.18 9.86 11.95
N ALA A 164 -15.39 10.08 11.42
CA ALA A 164 -15.84 11.40 10.96
C ALA A 164 -16.41 12.28 12.08
N ASP A 165 -16.76 11.67 13.21
CA ASP A 165 -17.35 12.34 14.38
C ASP A 165 -16.26 12.86 15.32
N ASN A 166 -15.05 12.31 15.25
CA ASN A 166 -13.91 12.76 16.04
C ASN A 166 -13.33 14.09 15.52
N GLU A 167 -13.51 15.17 16.29
CA GLU A 167 -13.01 16.50 15.97
C GLU A 167 -11.48 16.59 15.84
N ALA A 168 -10.73 15.67 16.46
CA ALA A 168 -9.28 15.62 16.35
C ALA A 168 -8.79 14.95 15.05
N ASN A 169 -9.67 14.30 14.28
CA ASN A 169 -9.31 13.69 13.00
C ASN A 169 -9.23 14.77 11.90
N PRO A 170 -8.03 15.06 11.35
CA PRO A 170 -7.87 16.10 10.32
C PRO A 170 -8.46 15.71 8.95
N LEU A 171 -8.91 14.47 8.79
CA LEU A 171 -9.50 13.94 7.56
C LEU A 171 -11.01 13.69 7.67
N ARG A 172 -11.63 14.05 8.81
CA ARG A 172 -13.05 13.75 9.11
C ARG A 172 -14.04 14.25 8.06
N ASP A 173 -13.70 15.33 7.36
CA ASP A 173 -14.51 16.00 6.34
C ASP A 173 -14.06 15.71 4.91
N TRP A 174 -13.13 14.76 4.68
CA TRP A 174 -12.65 14.42 3.33
C TRP A 174 -13.55 13.37 2.68
N ASN A 175 -13.60 13.37 1.35
CA ASN A 175 -14.05 12.20 0.61
C ASN A 175 -13.08 11.04 0.88
N VAL A 176 -13.59 9.82 1.01
CA VAL A 176 -12.76 8.63 1.28
C VAL A 176 -12.97 7.58 0.21
N VAL A 177 -11.87 7.06 -0.33
CA VAL A 177 -11.83 5.84 -1.13
C VAL A 177 -11.05 4.79 -0.34
N TYR A 178 -11.64 3.62 -0.15
CA TYR A 178 -11.04 2.47 0.51
C TYR A 178 -10.78 1.36 -0.51
N ILE A 179 -9.51 1.02 -0.72
CA ILE A 179 -9.08 -0.02 -1.65
C ILE A 179 -8.79 -1.30 -0.84
N PRO A 180 -9.64 -2.33 -0.93
CA PRO A 180 -9.43 -3.59 -0.21
C PRO A 180 -8.28 -4.39 -0.79
N TYR A 181 -7.77 -5.35 -0.03
CA TYR A 181 -6.61 -6.15 -0.43
C TYR A 181 -6.90 -7.65 -0.42
N CYS A 182 -7.01 -8.23 -1.62
CA CYS A 182 -7.23 -9.67 -1.84
C CYS A 182 -6.29 -10.28 -2.89
N THR A 183 -5.29 -9.53 -3.34
CA THR A 183 -4.40 -9.94 -4.44
C THR A 183 -3.11 -10.57 -3.95
N GLY A 184 -2.69 -10.32 -2.70
CA GLY A 184 -1.52 -10.95 -2.10
C GLY A 184 -0.16 -10.43 -2.60
N ASP A 185 -0.15 -9.37 -3.40
CA ASP A 185 0.99 -8.78 -4.10
C ASP A 185 1.32 -7.35 -3.67
N VAL A 186 0.91 -6.96 -2.46
CA VAL A 186 1.06 -5.62 -1.88
C VAL A 186 0.52 -4.48 -2.76
N HIS A 187 -0.51 -4.77 -3.56
CA HIS A 187 -1.13 -3.87 -4.55
C HIS A 187 -0.23 -3.49 -5.74
N ALA A 188 0.78 -4.32 -6.05
CA ALA A 188 1.81 -4.00 -7.04
C ALA A 188 1.85 -4.96 -8.25
N GLY A 189 1.08 -6.05 -8.24
CA GLY A 189 1.14 -7.07 -9.29
C GLY A 189 0.29 -6.77 -10.53
N ASP A 190 0.67 -7.37 -11.65
CA ASP A 190 -0.08 -7.42 -12.92
C ASP A 190 0.01 -8.80 -13.61
N ALA A 191 0.10 -9.87 -12.81
CA ALA A 191 0.30 -11.23 -13.29
C ALA A 191 -0.90 -12.14 -12.95
N THR A 192 -1.37 -12.88 -13.94
CA THR A 192 -2.40 -13.92 -13.79
C THR A 192 -1.79 -15.31 -14.01
N ASP A 193 -2.51 -16.35 -13.58
CA ASP A 193 -2.10 -17.75 -13.75
C ASP A 193 -0.72 -18.05 -13.13
N VAL A 194 -0.48 -17.49 -11.93
CA VAL A 194 0.79 -17.64 -11.23
C VAL A 194 0.73 -18.80 -10.25
N ASP A 195 1.66 -19.73 -10.41
CA ASP A 195 1.89 -20.82 -9.47
C ASP A 195 2.81 -20.36 -8.34
N VAL A 196 2.30 -20.37 -7.12
CA VAL A 196 3.12 -20.02 -5.94
C VAL A 196 4.10 -21.17 -5.68
N PRO A 197 5.40 -20.88 -5.49
CA PRO A 197 6.37 -21.92 -5.23
C PRO A 197 6.17 -22.56 -3.85
N GLY A 198 6.30 -23.88 -3.79
CA GLY A 198 6.32 -24.65 -2.55
C GLY A 198 5.35 -25.83 -2.52
N PHE A 199 5.58 -26.76 -1.60
CA PHE A 199 4.70 -27.90 -1.40
C PHE A 199 3.32 -27.44 -0.91
N ASN A 200 2.24 -27.91 -1.55
CA ASN A 200 0.86 -27.50 -1.29
C ASN A 200 0.65 -25.96 -1.34
N ALA A 201 1.43 -25.25 -2.15
CA ALA A 201 1.20 -23.85 -2.42
C ALA A 201 0.08 -23.68 -3.47
N PRO A 202 -0.73 -22.62 -3.39
CA PRO A 202 -1.83 -22.41 -4.32
C PRO A 202 -1.31 -22.14 -5.75
N GLN A 203 -2.07 -22.60 -6.74
CA GLN A 203 -1.73 -22.55 -8.18
C GLN A 203 -2.72 -21.66 -8.93
N GLY A 204 -2.35 -21.16 -10.11
CA GLY A 204 -3.25 -20.35 -10.95
C GLY A 204 -3.75 -19.06 -10.29
N GLN A 205 -2.89 -18.40 -9.51
CA GLN A 205 -3.26 -17.22 -8.71
C GLN A 205 -3.20 -15.93 -9.53
N SER A 206 -4.08 -14.97 -9.21
CA SER A 206 -4.09 -13.62 -9.82
C SER A 206 -3.49 -12.58 -8.89
N PHE A 207 -2.22 -12.23 -9.13
CA PHE A 207 -1.51 -11.15 -8.46
C PHE A 207 -1.63 -9.88 -9.31
N VAL A 208 -2.79 -9.23 -9.24
CA VAL A 208 -3.22 -8.13 -10.14
C VAL A 208 -3.58 -6.83 -9.42
N GLY A 209 -3.00 -6.58 -8.26
CA GLY A 209 -3.30 -5.42 -7.43
C GLY A 209 -3.04 -4.08 -8.13
N TYR A 210 -1.94 -3.96 -8.88
CA TYR A 210 -1.67 -2.77 -9.68
C TYR A 210 -2.71 -2.64 -10.81
N ARG A 211 -3.06 -3.73 -11.50
CA ARG A 211 -4.15 -3.68 -12.50
C ARG A 211 -5.47 -3.20 -11.92
N ASN A 212 -5.87 -3.73 -10.76
CA ASN A 212 -7.12 -3.37 -10.09
C ASN A 212 -7.20 -1.87 -9.79
N VAL A 213 -6.12 -1.28 -9.27
CA VAL A 213 -6.08 0.17 -8.98
C VAL A 213 -6.38 1.00 -10.22
N GLY A 214 -5.91 0.58 -11.39
CA GLY A 214 -6.20 1.30 -12.62
C GLY A 214 -7.66 1.23 -13.05
N LEU A 215 -8.27 0.07 -12.85
CA LEU A 215 -9.70 -0.10 -13.08
C LEU A 215 -10.51 0.77 -12.10
N TYR A 216 -10.05 0.93 -10.86
CA TYR A 216 -10.69 1.82 -9.89
C TYR A 216 -10.54 3.29 -10.29
N LEU A 217 -9.36 3.71 -10.76
CA LEU A 217 -9.11 5.10 -11.18
C LEU A 217 -10.04 5.57 -12.30
N LYS A 218 -10.44 4.68 -13.22
CA LYS A 218 -11.45 4.99 -14.24
C LYS A 218 -12.80 5.44 -13.68
N ARG A 219 -13.12 5.07 -12.43
CA ARG A 219 -14.32 5.53 -11.71
C ARG A 219 -14.02 6.69 -10.77
N ILE A 220 -12.87 6.65 -10.08
CA ILE A 220 -12.49 7.65 -9.07
C ILE A 220 -12.24 9.03 -9.72
N VAL A 221 -11.44 9.10 -10.77
CA VAL A 221 -11.07 10.37 -11.43
C VAL A 221 -12.29 11.16 -11.91
N PRO A 222 -13.22 10.60 -12.71
CA PRO A 222 -14.40 11.35 -13.16
C PRO A 222 -15.39 11.67 -12.04
N THR A 223 -15.29 11.03 -10.88
CA THR A 223 -16.11 11.35 -9.69
C THR A 223 -15.61 12.60 -8.98
N PHE A 224 -14.30 12.83 -9.02
CA PHE A 224 -13.62 13.87 -8.25
C PHE A 224 -12.87 14.84 -9.17
N PRO A 225 -13.53 15.47 -10.18
CA PRO A 225 -12.84 16.25 -11.21
C PRO A 225 -12.18 17.52 -10.68
N ASP A 226 -12.65 18.04 -9.55
CA ASP A 226 -12.26 19.35 -9.01
C ASP A 226 -11.56 19.25 -7.63
N VAL A 227 -10.93 18.11 -7.31
CA VAL A 227 -10.22 17.97 -6.02
C VAL A 227 -8.99 18.86 -5.94
N SER A 228 -8.86 19.61 -4.85
CA SER A 228 -7.72 20.48 -4.58
C SER A 228 -6.57 19.77 -3.86
N LYS A 229 -6.87 18.64 -3.21
CA LYS A 229 -5.87 17.85 -2.48
C LYS A 229 -6.23 16.37 -2.45
N VAL A 230 -5.22 15.55 -2.74
CA VAL A 230 -5.30 14.09 -2.62
C VAL A 230 -4.27 13.63 -1.58
N LEU A 231 -4.73 12.83 -0.62
CA LEU A 231 -3.88 12.05 0.27
C LEU A 231 -3.94 10.58 -0.16
N VAL A 232 -2.79 10.01 -0.48
CA VAL A 232 -2.65 8.57 -0.76
C VAL A 232 -1.87 7.95 0.39
N THR A 233 -2.46 6.97 1.07
CA THR A 233 -1.81 6.26 2.18
C THR A 233 -2.38 4.86 2.36
N GLY A 234 -1.81 4.09 3.28
CA GLY A 234 -2.26 2.75 3.61
C GLY A 234 -1.47 2.19 4.78
N SER A 235 -1.87 1.02 5.26
CA SER A 235 -1.20 0.35 6.39
C SER A 235 -0.61 -0.99 5.96
N SER A 236 0.60 -1.31 6.44
CA SER A 236 1.30 -2.56 6.12
C SER A 236 1.47 -2.73 4.60
N ALA A 237 0.96 -3.82 4.00
CA ALA A 237 0.90 -4.03 2.55
C ALA A 237 0.29 -2.83 1.80
N GLY A 238 -0.69 -2.14 2.39
CA GLY A 238 -1.28 -0.95 1.81
C GLY A 238 -0.35 0.27 1.79
N GLY A 239 0.63 0.36 2.70
CA GLY A 239 1.65 1.41 2.64
C GLY A 239 2.57 1.23 1.41
N PHE A 240 2.91 -0.02 1.10
CA PHE A 240 3.56 -0.36 -0.17
C PHE A 240 2.65 -0.04 -1.35
N GLY A 241 1.37 -0.42 -1.28
CA GLY A 241 0.38 -0.13 -2.33
C GLY A 241 0.24 1.35 -2.65
N ALA A 242 0.15 2.20 -1.62
CA ALA A 242 0.15 3.65 -1.76
C ALA A 242 1.41 4.17 -2.45
N THR A 243 2.57 3.57 -2.17
CA THR A 243 3.85 3.96 -2.78
C THR A 243 3.95 3.49 -4.24
N TYR A 244 3.62 2.23 -4.52
CA TYR A 244 3.70 1.64 -5.87
C TYR A 244 2.67 2.23 -6.83
N ASN A 245 1.58 2.79 -6.33
CA ASN A 245 0.55 3.44 -7.14
C ASN A 245 0.58 4.97 -7.03
N PHE A 246 1.58 5.57 -6.38
CA PHE A 246 1.60 7.01 -6.13
C PHE A 246 1.68 7.82 -7.43
N ASP A 247 2.59 7.43 -8.33
CA ASP A 247 2.88 8.12 -9.58
C ASP A 247 1.68 8.16 -10.53
N ARG A 248 1.02 7.03 -10.74
CA ARG A 248 -0.19 6.93 -11.57
C ARG A 248 -1.37 7.71 -10.97
N ILE A 249 -1.54 7.71 -9.64
CA ILE A 249 -2.60 8.48 -8.99
C ILE A 249 -2.31 9.98 -9.14
N ALA A 250 -1.05 10.39 -9.06
CA ALA A 250 -0.65 11.78 -9.23
C ALA A 250 -0.75 12.28 -10.69
N GLN A 251 -0.72 11.37 -11.66
CA GLN A 251 -0.85 11.70 -13.09
C GLN A 251 -2.31 11.71 -13.59
N ALA A 252 -3.18 10.97 -12.91
CA ALA A 252 -4.59 10.80 -13.25
C ALA A 252 -5.40 12.09 -13.01
#